data_AF-A0A419T7S9-F1
#
_entry.id   AF-A0A419T7S9-F1
#
_cell.length_a   1.000
_cell.length_b   1.000
_cell.length_c   1.000
_cell.angle_alpha   90.00
_cell.angle_beta   90.00
_cell.angle_gamma   90.00
#
_symmetry.space_group_name_H-M   'P 1'
#
loop_
_entity.id
_entity.type
_entity.pdbx_description
1 polymer ?
#
loop_
_entity_poly.entity_id
_entity_poly.type
_entity_poly.pdbx_seq_one_letter_code
_entity_poly.pdbx_strand_id
1 'polypeptide(L)'
;MEKINKKSLVNGILMIILFLCIITGIYYIRYSSYPDIKFIKLYFAIGILGSIPLIFKLYRFGSIFLLASIVGFIADCILSYRNLLTPNMKAGFYNFFIIVIGFIAGIFVEIIYKKQNKY
;
A
#
# COMPACT_ATOMS: atom_id res chain seq x y z
N MET A 1 15.63 -21.57 -6.08
CA MET A 1 14.63 -20.61 -6.61
C MET A 1 13.32 -21.36 -6.79
N GLU A 2 12.31 -21.05 -5.98
CA GLU A 2 10.97 -21.65 -6.12
C GLU A 2 10.35 -21.14 -7.43
N LYS A 3 9.85 -22.02 -8.31
CA LYS A 3 9.26 -21.61 -9.60
C LYS A 3 8.08 -20.67 -9.33
N ILE A 4 8.10 -19.50 -9.97
CA ILE A 4 6.98 -18.55 -9.93
C ILE A 4 5.72 -19.24 -10.47
N ASN A 5 4.68 -19.31 -9.66
CA ASN A 5 3.41 -19.91 -10.05
C ASN A 5 2.58 -18.88 -10.83
N LYS A 6 1.99 -19.28 -11.96
CA LYS A 6 1.07 -18.42 -12.73
C LYS A 6 -0.05 -17.84 -11.85
N LYS A 7 -0.55 -18.61 -10.88
CA LYS A 7 -1.57 -18.14 -9.92
C LYS A 7 -1.08 -17.02 -9.00
N SER A 8 0.16 -17.08 -8.50
CA SER A 8 0.68 -16.02 -7.61
C SER A 8 0.95 -14.73 -8.38
N LEU A 9 1.37 -14.85 -9.65
CA LEU A 9 1.56 -13.72 -10.54
C LEU A 9 0.24 -13.02 -10.87
N VAL A 10 -0.81 -13.78 -11.21
CA VAL A 10 -2.16 -13.22 -11.43
C VAL A 10 -2.69 -12.51 -10.18
N ASN A 11 -2.52 -13.12 -9.01
CA ASN A 11 -2.93 -12.48 -7.75
C ASN A 11 -2.17 -11.18 -7.48
N GLY A 12 -0.86 -11.13 -7.77
CA GLY A 12 -0.06 -9.91 -7.63
C GLY A 12 -0.58 -8.79 -8.54
N ILE A 13 -0.88 -9.09 -9.81
CA ILE A 13 -1.42 -8.12 -10.76
C ILE A 13 -2.80 -7.62 -10.31
N LEU A 14 -3.71 -8.53 -9.93
CA LEU A 14 -5.05 -8.17 -9.45
C LEU A 14 -4.97 -7.25 -8.22
N MET A 15 -4.04 -7.52 -7.29
CA MET A 15 -3.83 -6.67 -6.11
C MET A 15 -3.31 -5.28 -6.46
N ILE A 16 -2.44 -5.14 -7.48
CA ILE A 16 -2.01 -3.81 -7.97
C ILE A 16 -3.21 -3.05 -8.52
N ILE A 17 -4.00 -3.68 -9.38
CA ILE A 17 -5.17 -3.05 -10.00
C ILE A 17 -6.15 -2.60 -8.92
N LEU A 18 -6.49 -3.50 -7.99
CA LEU A 18 -7.39 -3.21 -6.88
C LEU A 18 -6.87 -2.04 -6.02
N PHE A 19 -5.59 -2.06 -5.67
CA PHE A 19 -4.94 -0.99 -4.91
C PHE A 19 -5.03 0.36 -5.62
N LEU A 20 -4.72 0.40 -6.92
CA LEU A 20 -4.78 1.62 -7.72
C LEU A 20 -6.21 2.15 -7.85
N CYS A 21 -7.19 1.26 -8.05
CA CYS A 21 -8.60 1.63 -8.09
C CYS A 21 -9.03 2.27 -6.77
N ILE A 22 -8.65 1.70 -5.63
CA ILE A 22 -9.00 2.24 -4.30
C ILE A 22 -8.34 3.60 -4.07
N ILE A 23 -7.03 3.71 -4.29
CA ILE A 23 -6.30 4.97 -4.10
C ILE A 23 -6.84 6.08 -5.02
N THR A 24 -7.10 5.76 -6.29
CA THR A 24 -7.68 6.71 -7.26
C THR A 24 -9.09 7.11 -6.86
N GLY A 25 -9.91 6.17 -6.37
CA GLY A 25 -11.24 6.44 -5.84
C GLY A 25 -11.21 7.39 -4.64
N ILE A 26 -10.35 7.13 -3.66
CA ILE A 26 -10.15 8.01 -2.49
C ILE A 26 -9.69 9.40 -2.93
N TYR A 27 -8.74 9.48 -3.87
CA TYR A 27 -8.25 10.74 -4.41
C TYR A 27 -9.38 11.54 -5.06
N TYR A 28 -10.19 10.88 -5.91
CA TYR A 28 -11.30 11.53 -6.60
C TYR A 28 -12.37 12.03 -5.61
N ILE A 29 -12.73 11.24 -4.60
CA ILE A 29 -13.66 11.68 -3.54
C ILE A 29 -13.12 12.92 -2.82
N ARG A 30 -11.81 12.98 -2.59
CA ARG A 30 -11.17 14.06 -1.83
C ARG A 30 -11.03 15.36 -2.63
N TYR A 31 -10.54 15.27 -3.87
CA TYR A 31 -10.13 16.41 -4.68
C TYR A 31 -11.08 16.71 -5.84
N SER A 32 -12.14 15.91 -6.02
CA SER A 32 -13.12 16.02 -7.12
C SER A 32 -12.47 16.11 -8.51
N SER A 33 -11.28 15.52 -8.65
CA SER A 33 -10.45 15.57 -9.85
C SER A 33 -9.66 14.27 -9.98
N TYR A 34 -9.24 13.95 -11.20
CA TYR A 34 -8.37 12.81 -11.44
C TYR A 34 -6.96 13.10 -10.90
N PRO A 35 -6.27 12.07 -10.37
CA PRO A 35 -4.91 12.23 -9.88
C PRO A 35 -3.96 12.61 -11.02
N ASP A 36 -2.99 13.46 -10.70
CA ASP A 36 -1.95 13.84 -11.64
C ASP A 36 -0.97 12.68 -11.87
N ILE A 37 -0.19 12.79 -12.94
CA ILE A 37 0.75 11.74 -13.35
C ILE A 37 1.80 11.46 -12.27
N LYS A 38 2.22 12.46 -11.47
CA LYS A 38 3.23 12.24 -10.43
C LYS A 38 2.64 11.41 -9.30
N PHE A 39 1.42 11.70 -8.88
CA PHE A 39 0.70 10.90 -7.89
C PHE A 39 0.51 9.46 -8.36
N ILE A 40 0.04 9.26 -9.60
CA ILE A 40 -0.15 7.91 -10.16
C ILE A 40 1.18 7.15 -10.17
N LYS A 41 2.29 7.77 -10.61
CA LYS A 41 3.61 7.12 -10.63
C LYS A 41 4.07 6.68 -9.24
N LEU A 42 3.87 7.52 -8.21
CA LEU A 42 4.25 7.20 -6.84
C LEU A 42 3.46 5.99 -6.32
N TYR A 43 2.14 6.03 -6.42
CA TYR A 43 1.29 4.95 -5.91
C TYR A 43 1.41 3.68 -6.78
N PHE A 44 1.68 3.80 -8.07
CA PHE A 44 2.01 2.66 -8.91
C PHE A 44 3.29 1.96 -8.43
N ALA A 45 4.33 2.72 -8.09
CA ALA A 45 5.56 2.16 -7.55
C ALA A 45 5.33 1.47 -6.19
N ILE A 46 4.52 2.08 -5.30
CA ILE A 46 4.13 1.46 -4.03
C ILE A 46 3.33 0.17 -4.26
N GLY A 47 2.41 0.17 -5.23
CA GLY A 47 1.63 -1.00 -5.64
C GLY A 47 2.53 -2.14 -6.11
N ILE A 48 3.51 -1.85 -6.98
CA ILE A 48 4.51 -2.83 -7.41
C ILE A 48 5.30 -3.37 -6.22
N LEU A 49 5.82 -2.51 -5.35
CA LEU A 49 6.60 -2.91 -4.18
C LEU A 49 5.79 -3.81 -3.24
N GLY A 50 4.51 -3.52 -3.02
CA GLY A 50 3.63 -4.36 -2.22
C GLY A 50 3.24 -5.68 -2.89
N SER A 51 3.29 -5.74 -4.22
CA SER A 51 2.94 -6.95 -4.98
C SER A 51 4.10 -7.87 -5.30
N ILE A 52 5.35 -7.41 -5.27
CA ILE A 52 6.53 -8.28 -5.38
C ILE A 52 6.49 -9.42 -4.35
N PRO A 53 6.22 -9.16 -3.05
CA PRO A 53 6.09 -10.23 -2.06
C PRO A 53 5.00 -11.27 -2.35
N LEU A 54 3.89 -10.86 -2.97
CA LEU A 54 2.81 -11.77 -3.37
C LEU A 54 3.30 -12.81 -4.40
N ILE A 55 4.21 -12.42 -5.30
CA ILE A 55 4.84 -13.32 -6.28
C ILE A 55 5.64 -14.42 -5.56
N PHE A 56 6.31 -14.05 -4.47
CA PHE A 56 7.07 -14.96 -3.59
C PHE A 56 6.23 -15.65 -2.51
N LYS A 57 4.89 -15.64 -2.65
CA LYS A 57 3.93 -16.25 -1.71
C LYS A 57 3.97 -15.66 -0.30
N LEU A 58 4.54 -14.46 -0.13
CA LEU A 58 4.51 -13.70 1.12
C LEU A 58 3.21 -12.88 1.17
N TYR A 59 2.08 -13.59 1.16
CA TYR A 59 0.77 -12.97 0.93
C TYR A 59 0.38 -11.98 2.02
N ARG A 60 0.70 -12.30 3.28
CA ARG A 60 0.31 -11.45 4.41
C ARG A 60 1.11 -10.16 4.41
N PHE A 61 2.43 -10.27 4.22
CA PHE A 61 3.29 -9.09 4.13
C PHE A 61 2.83 -8.15 3.02
N GLY A 62 2.65 -8.65 1.79
CA GLY A 62 2.21 -7.82 0.66
C GLY A 62 0.85 -7.15 0.90
N SER A 63 -0.14 -7.90 1.39
CA SER A 63 -1.46 -7.35 1.69
C SER A 63 -1.46 -6.31 2.81
N ILE A 64 -0.72 -6.56 3.91
CA ILE A 64 -0.62 -5.61 5.03
C ILE A 64 0.07 -4.31 4.58
N PHE A 65 1.13 -4.42 3.78
CA PHE A 65 1.85 -3.26 3.26
C PHE A 65 0.98 -2.38 2.34
N LEU A 66 0.24 -3.00 1.41
CA LEU A 66 -0.69 -2.29 0.53
C LEU A 66 -1.83 -1.65 1.34
N LEU A 67 -2.39 -2.36 2.32
CA LEU A 67 -3.44 -1.84 3.18
C LEU A 67 -2.95 -0.66 4.02
N ALA A 68 -1.75 -0.75 4.58
CA ALA A 68 -1.15 0.37 5.32
C ALA A 68 -0.92 1.58 4.42
N SER A 69 -0.59 1.38 3.15
CA SER A 69 -0.46 2.47 2.17
C SER A 69 -1.80 3.15 1.86
N ILE A 70 -2.90 2.39 1.79
CA ILE A 70 -4.26 2.94 1.68
C ILE A 70 -4.61 3.74 2.94
N VAL A 71 -4.39 3.17 4.12
CA VAL A 71 -4.68 3.84 5.41
C VAL A 71 -3.83 5.10 5.58
N GLY A 72 -2.55 5.06 5.19
CA GLY A 72 -1.64 6.20 5.20
C GLY A 72 -2.13 7.32 4.30
N PHE A 73 -2.61 7.00 3.09
CA PHE A 73 -3.19 8.00 2.20
C PHE A 73 -4.50 8.60 2.72
N ILE A 74 -5.36 7.78 3.36
CA ILE A 74 -6.57 8.28 4.03
C ILE A 74 -6.19 9.25 5.15
N ALA A 75 -5.19 8.92 5.97
CA ALA A 75 -4.70 9.79 7.02
C ALA A 75 -4.14 11.11 6.46
N ASP A 76 -3.38 11.05 5.35
CA ASP A 76 -2.92 12.23 4.63
C ASP A 76 -4.11 13.12 4.24
N CYS A 77 -5.12 12.54 3.60
CA CYS A 77 -6.30 13.27 3.15
C CYS A 77 -7.03 13.97 4.31
N ILE A 78 -7.20 13.29 5.45
CA ILE A 78 -7.87 13.84 6.64
C ILE A 78 -7.04 15.00 7.24
N LEU A 79 -5.74 14.82 7.39
CA LEU A 79 -4.85 15.82 7.98
C LEU A 79 -4.65 17.03 7.08
N SER A 80 -4.48 16.80 5.78
CA SER A 80 -4.42 17.83 4.74
C SER A 80 -5.73 18.63 4.66
N TYR A 81 -6.88 18.01 4.93
CA TYR A 81 -8.15 18.74 5.03
C TYR A 81 -8.20 19.66 6.26
N ARG A 82 -7.77 19.16 7.43
CA ARG A 82 -7.78 19.96 8.66
C ARG A 82 -6.83 21.16 8.60
N ASN A 83 -5.73 21.05 7.86
CA ASN A 83 -4.68 22.07 7.79
C ASN A 83 -4.73 22.91 6.50
N LEU A 84 -5.90 23.03 5.86
CA LEU A 84 -6.08 23.68 4.56
C LEU A 84 -5.49 25.10 4.47
N LEU A 85 -5.51 25.85 5.56
CA LEU A 85 -5.04 27.24 5.64
C LEU A 85 -3.55 27.36 6.01
N THR A 86 -2.92 26.29 6.47
CA THR A 86 -1.51 26.26 6.89
C THR A 86 -0.83 25.04 6.29
N PRO A 87 -0.45 25.10 5.00
CA PRO A 87 0.18 23.97 4.33
C PRO A 87 1.45 23.57 5.08
N ASN A 88 1.47 22.33 5.57
CA ASN A 88 2.58 21.76 6.30
C ASN A 88 2.84 20.33 5.84
N MET A 89 4.08 19.85 6.03
CA MET A 89 4.46 18.49 5.62
C MET A 89 3.98 17.41 6.59
N LYS A 90 3.18 17.74 7.62
CA LYS A 90 2.79 16.78 8.65
C LYS A 90 1.97 15.64 8.05
N ALA A 91 1.01 15.94 7.17
CA ALA A 91 0.17 14.92 6.54
C ALA A 91 1.01 13.86 5.80
N GLY A 92 1.94 14.30 4.95
CA GLY A 92 2.84 13.40 4.22
C GLY A 92 3.77 12.60 5.15
N PHE A 93 4.22 13.20 6.26
CA PHE A 93 5.00 12.50 7.26
C PHE A 93 4.20 11.39 7.95
N TYR A 94 2.94 11.64 8.33
CA TYR A 94 2.07 10.62 8.92
C TYR A 94 1.76 9.49 7.94
N ASN A 95 1.53 9.81 6.66
CA ASN A 95 1.38 8.82 5.61
C ASN A 95 2.60 7.89 5.54
N PHE A 96 3.79 8.47 5.41
CA PHE A 96 5.03 7.71 5.36
C PHE A 96 5.24 6.86 6.63
N PHE A 97 4.97 7.43 7.80
CA PHE A 97 5.09 6.72 9.08
C PHE A 97 4.15 5.50 9.17
N ILE A 98 2.90 5.64 8.72
CA ILE A 98 1.94 4.52 8.67
C ILE A 98 2.42 3.43 7.71
N ILE A 99 2.95 3.80 6.53
CA ILE A 99 3.52 2.85 5.57
C ILE A 99 4.68 2.08 6.19
N VAL A 100 5.59 2.77 6.89
CA VAL A 100 6.74 2.14 7.57
C VAL A 100 6.28 1.18 8.67
N ILE A 101 5.30 1.58 9.49
CA ILE A 101 4.72 0.68 10.50
C ILE A 101 4.08 -0.55 9.83
N GLY A 102 3.32 -0.35 8.76
CA GLY A 102 2.71 -1.45 8.00
C GLY A 102 3.75 -2.40 7.40
N PHE A 103 4.85 -1.87 6.89
CA PHE A 103 5.98 -2.67 6.40
C PHE A 103 6.57 -3.55 7.51
N ILE A 104 6.90 -2.94 8.66
CA ILE A 104 7.47 -3.66 9.81
C ILE A 104 6.48 -4.71 10.33
N ALA A 105 5.22 -4.32 10.54
CA ALA A 105 4.17 -5.21 11.02
C ALA A 105 3.94 -6.39 10.07
N GLY A 106 3.91 -6.13 8.76
CA GLY A 106 3.75 -7.18 7.75
C GLY A 106 4.90 -8.19 7.76
N ILE A 107 6.14 -7.74 7.99
CA ILE A 107 7.30 -8.64 8.15
C ILE A 107 7.11 -9.52 9.38
N PHE A 108 6.78 -8.93 10.53
CA PHE A 108 6.58 -9.71 11.77
C PHE A 108 5.46 -10.75 11.61
N VAL A 109 4.32 -10.36 11.04
CA VAL A 109 3.19 -11.27 10.81
C VAL A 109 3.60 -12.43 9.89
N GLU A 110 4.32 -12.15 8.81
CA GLU A 110 4.78 -13.17 7.88
C GLU A 110 5.79 -14.14 8.53
N ILE A 111 6.71 -13.63 9.35
CA ILE A 111 7.67 -14.45 10.11
C ILE A 111 6.96 -15.36 11.11
N ILE A 112 6.04 -14.82 11.91
CA ILE A 112 5.30 -15.57 12.91
C ILE A 112 4.48 -16.68 12.23
N TYR A 113 3.78 -16.34 11.15
CA TYR A 113 2.97 -17.31 10.42
C TYR A 113 3.83 -18.45 9.83
N LYS A 114 4.96 -18.13 9.19
CA LYS A 114 5.85 -19.15 8.65
C LYS A 114 6.47 -20.02 9.73
N LYS A 115 6.72 -19.47 10.93
CA LYS A 115 7.21 -20.23 12.07
C LYS A 115 6.15 -21.20 12.59
N GLN A 116 4.89 -20.76 12.68
CA GLN A 116 3.77 -21.59 13.14
C GLN A 116 3.41 -22.71 12.15
N ASN A 117 3.46 -22.46 10.84
CA ASN A 117 3.14 -23.45 9.81
C ASN A 117 4.30 -24.40 9.41
N LYS A 118 5.50 -24.22 9.99
CA LYS A 118 6.64 -25.13 9.82
C LYS A 118 6.70 -26.24 10.88
N TYR A 119 5.86 -26.15 11.90
CA TYR A 119 5.61 -27.18 12.91
C TYR A 119 4.16 -27.63 12.81
#